data_AF-A0A1D3K7V8-F1
#
_entry.id   AF-A0A1D3K7V8-F1
#
_cell.length_a   1.000
_cell.length_b   1.000
_cell.length_c   1.000
_cell.angle_alpha   90.00
_cell.angle_beta   90.00
_cell.angle_gamma   90.00
#
_symmetry.space_group_name_H-M   'P 1'
#
loop_
_entity.id
_entity.type
_entity.pdbx_description
1 polymer ?
#
loop_
_entity_poly.entity_id
_entity_poly.type
_entity_poly.pdbx_seq_one_letter_code
_entity_poly.pdbx_strand_id
1 'polypeptide(L)' 'MSRNWTVVRFPNGSWSYGGSPSDPDYSECEIYSIDAVSPEAAVKSAQSKRSSSVRKAKRQAEKDASRPAAPIS' A
#
# COMPACT_ATOMS: atom_id res chain seq x y z
N MET A 1 -2.77 -14.48 19.80
CA MET A 1 -3.29 -13.10 19.64
C MET A 1 -2.65 -12.46 18.42
N SER A 2 -3.44 -11.81 17.55
CA SER A 2 -2.91 -10.92 16.52
C SER A 2 -2.51 -9.58 17.14
N ARG A 3 -1.45 -8.96 16.62
CA ARG A 3 -0.99 -7.63 16.98
C ARG A 3 -1.04 -6.74 15.73
N ASN A 4 -1.26 -5.45 15.93
CA ASN A 4 -1.13 -4.49 14.84
C ASN A 4 0.35 -4.25 14.55
N TRP A 5 0.78 -4.53 13.33
CA TRP A 5 2.15 -4.36 12.85
C TRP A 5 2.22 -3.18 11.89
N THR A 6 3.22 -2.34 12.11
CA THR A 6 3.63 -1.34 11.14
C THR A 6 4.57 -2.00 10.14
N VAL A 7 4.20 -1.96 8.87
CA VAL A 7 5.02 -2.45 7.76
C VAL A 7 5.28 -1.27 6.84
N VAL A 8 6.53 -1.05 6.49
CA VAL A 8 6.95 0.04 5.61
C VAL A 8 7.59 -0.53 4.35
N ARG A 9 7.29 0.11 3.22
CA ARG A 9 7.98 -0.14 1.96
C ARG A 9 8.81 1.08 1.60
N PHE A 10 10.11 0.90 1.51
CA PHE A 10 11.03 1.94 1.10
C PHE A 10 10.96 2.20 -0.41
N PRO A 11 11.35 3.40 -0.88
CA PRO A 11 11.41 3.73 -2.32
C PRO A 11 12.27 2.75 -3.12
N ASN A 12 13.36 2.26 -2.52
CA ASN A 12 14.26 1.25 -3.10
C ASN A 12 13.59 -0.13 -3.32
N GLY A 13 12.39 -0.35 -2.79
CA GLY A 13 11.63 -1.59 -2.94
C GLY A 13 11.79 -2.61 -1.81
N SER A 14 12.66 -2.32 -0.83
CA SER A 14 12.79 -3.11 0.38
C SER A 14 11.58 -2.94 1.29
N TRP A 15 11.30 -3.99 2.07
CA TRP A 15 10.25 -4.00 3.08
C TRP A 15 10.87 -4.09 4.46
N SER A 16 10.33 -3.34 5.41
CA SER A 16 10.67 -3.47 6.83
C SER A 16 9.40 -3.48 7.67
N TYR A 17 9.52 -3.94 8.90
CA TYR A 17 8.42 -4.05 9.85
C TYR A 17 8.87 -3.60 11.23
N GLY A 18 7.94 -3.06 12.01
CA GLY A 18 8.21 -2.45 13.31
C GLY A 18 8.48 -0.95 13.24
N GLY A 19 8.79 -0.35 14.40
CA GLY A 19 8.92 1.09 14.54
C GLY A 19 7.58 1.82 14.60
N SER A 20 7.63 3.16 14.65
CA SER A 20 6.44 4.01 14.68
C SER A 20 6.02 4.38 13.25
N PRO A 21 4.74 4.28 12.89
CA PRO A 21 4.26 4.71 11.56
C PRO A 21 4.37 6.23 11.35
N SER A 22 4.63 7.00 12.40
CA SER A 22 4.79 8.45 12.35
C SER A 22 6.24 8.91 12.28
N ASP A 23 7.17 7.99 12.03
CA ASP A 23 8.58 8.33 11.94
C ASP A 23 8.84 9.20 10.70
N PRO A 24 9.50 10.37 10.83
CA PRO A 24 9.85 11.21 9.69
C PRO A 24 10.75 10.47 8.68
N ASP A 25 11.53 9.46 9.09
CA ASP A 25 12.32 8.64 8.16
C ASP A 25 11.42 7.82 7.20
N TYR A 26 10.14 7.64 7.55
CA TYR A 26 9.15 7.00 6.71
C TYR A 26 8.34 7.98 5.85
N SER A 27 8.70 9.27 5.79
CA SER A 27 7.94 10.28 5.00
C SER A 27 7.84 9.94 3.52
N GLU A 28 8.88 9.32 2.95
CA GLU A 28 8.90 8.86 1.56
C GLU A 28 8.51 7.38 1.42
N CYS A 29 8.24 6.71 2.54
CA CYS A 29 7.91 5.30 2.58
C CYS A 29 6.40 5.08 2.56
N GLU A 30 6.00 3.94 2.01
CA GLU A 30 4.60 3.54 2.09
C GLU A 30 4.38 2.76 3.37
N ILE A 31 3.58 3.33 4.26
CA ILE A 31 3.30 2.78 5.57
C ILE A 31 1.98 2.02 5.55
N TYR A 32 2.00 0.80 6.09
CA TYR A 32 0.88 -0.10 6.20
C TYR A 32 0.70 -0.55 7.64
N SER A 33 -0.50 -0.36 8.19
CA SER A 33 -0.90 -0.94 9.48
C SER A 33 -1.67 -2.23 9.21
N ILE A 34 -1.14 -3.36 9.68
CA ILE A 34 -1.68 -4.69 9.42
C ILE A 34 -1.81 -5.47 10.73
N ASP A 35 -3.02 -5.92 11.05
CA ASP A 35 -3.24 -6.90 12.11
C ASP A 35 -2.77 -8.29 11.66
N ALA A 36 -1.74 -8.81 12.33
CA ALA A 36 -1.19 -10.12 12.04
C ALA A 36 -0.63 -10.81 13.29
N VAL A 37 -0.54 -12.13 13.23
CA VAL A 37 0.02 -12.95 14.31
C VAL A 37 1.54 -12.92 14.34
N SER A 38 2.19 -12.63 13.20
CA SER A 38 3.64 -12.55 13.06
C SER A 38 4.04 -11.41 12.10
N PRO A 39 5.26 -10.88 12.21
CA PRO A 39 5.73 -9.82 11.31
C PRO A 39 5.78 -10.27 9.85
N GLU A 40 6.18 -11.52 9.60
CA GLU A 40 6.22 -12.08 8.24
C GLU A 40 4.82 -12.14 7.61
N ALA A 41 3.81 -12.50 8.41
CA ALA A 41 2.42 -12.49 7.96
C ALA A 41 1.91 -11.06 7.69
N ALA A 42 2.38 -10.07 8.47
CA ALA A 42 2.09 -8.67 8.23
C ALA A 42 2.67 -8.19 6.89
N VAL A 43 3.94 -8.51 6.62
CA VAL A 43 4.62 -8.14 5.36
C VAL A 43 3.92 -8.77 4.16
N LYS A 44 3.59 -10.07 4.21
CA LYS A 44 2.85 -10.74 3.12
C LYS A 44 1.48 -10.09 2.86
N SER A 45 0.77 -9.76 3.93
CA SER A 45 -0.53 -9.07 3.83
C SER A 45 -0.39 -7.68 3.22
N ALA A 46 0.63 -6.91 3.63
CA ALA A 46 0.92 -5.59 3.06
C ALA A 46 1.28 -5.68 1.56
N GLN A 47 2.13 -6.63 1.17
CA GLN A 47 2.46 -6.90 -0.23
C GLN A 47 1.23 -7.25 -1.06
N SER A 48 0.36 -8.13 -0.54
CA SER A 48 -0.90 -8.51 -1.21
C SER A 48 -1.84 -7.31 -1.39
N LYS A 49 -1.96 -6.48 -0.35
CA LYS A 49 -2.76 -5.25 -0.37
C LYS A 49 -2.25 -4.28 -1.42
N ARG A 50 -0.92 -4.08 -1.49
CA ARG A 50 -0.30 -3.24 -2.53
C ARG A 50 -0.52 -3.78 -3.93
N SER A 51 -0.26 -5.07 -4.17
CA SER A 51 -0.49 -5.70 -5.48
C SER A 51 -1.94 -5.52 -5.94
N SER A 52 -2.89 -5.71 -5.03
CA SER A 52 -4.31 -5.50 -5.29
C SER A 52 -4.63 -4.04 -5.60
N SER A 53 -4.08 -3.08 -4.84
CA SER A 53 -4.26 -1.65 -5.09
C SER A 53 -3.68 -1.21 -6.44
N VAL A 54 -2.50 -1.69 -6.81
CA VAL A 54 -1.87 -1.38 -8.11
C VAL A 54 -2.71 -1.91 -9.26
N ARG A 55 -3.21 -3.14 -9.16
CA ARG A 55 -4.11 -3.72 -10.18
C ARG A 55 -5.40 -2.92 -10.31
N LYS A 56 -6.01 -2.54 -9.18
CA LYS A 56 -7.22 -1.70 -9.17
C LYS A 56 -6.95 -0.32 -9.78
N ALA A 57 -5.84 0.32 -9.42
CA ALA A 57 -5.44 1.61 -9.96
C ALA A 57 -5.24 1.56 -11.47
N LYS A 58 -4.57 0.52 -11.99
CA LYS A 58 -4.40 0.32 -13.44
C LYS A 58 -5.75 0.20 -14.16
N ARG A 59 -6.65 -0.65 -13.65
CA ARG A 59 -7.98 -0.83 -14.24
C ARG A 59 -8.82 0.44 -14.18
N GLN A 60 -8.68 1.22 -13.12
CA GLN A 60 -9.38 2.50 -12.99
C GLN A 60 -8.81 3.54 -13.96
N ALA A 61 -7.49 3.58 -14.15
CA ALA A 61 -6.85 4.45 -15.14
C ALA A 61 -7.29 4.11 -16.58
N GLU A 62 -7.38 2.83 -16.92
CA GLU A 62 -7.91 2.37 -18.22
C GLU A 62 -9.38 2.78 -18.42
N LYS A 63 -10.20 2.69 -17.36
CA LYS A 63 -11.60 3.09 -17.40
C LYS A 63 -11.76 4.62 -17.52
N ASP A 64 -10.91 5.39 -16.88
CA ASP A 64 -10.92 6.85 -16.94
C ASP A 64 -10.45 7.34 -18.32
N ALA A 65 -9.37 6.76 -18.87
CA ALA A 65 -8.90 7.03 -20.22
C ALA A 65 -9.92 6.67 -21.32
N SER A 66 -10.78 5.69 -21.07
CA SER A 66 -11.85 5.28 -21.99
C SER A 66 -13.14 6.09 -21.85
N ARG A 67 -13.25 7.00 -20.86
CA ARG A 67 -14.44 7.84 -20.68
C ARG A 67 -14.31 9.08 -21.58
N PRO A 68 -15.07 9.20 -22.68
CA PRO A 68 -15.02 10.42 -23.49
C PRO A 68 -15.44 11.60 -22.61
N ALA A 69 -14.66 12.68 -22.64
CA ALA A 69 -15.06 13.95 -22.05
C ALA A 69 -16.45 14.31 -22.61
N ALA A 70 -17.44 14.38 -21.74
CA ALA A 70 -18.78 14.78 -22.14
C ALA A 70 -18.67 16.17 -22.81
N PRO A 71 -19.26 16.38 -24.00
CA PRO A 71 -19.31 17.70 -24.58
C PRO A 71 -20.11 18.59 -23.63
N ILE A 72 -19.42 19.63 -23.14
CA ILE A 72 -20.02 20.79 -22.50
C ILE A 72 -20.92 21.47 -23.54
N SER A 73 -22.24 21.42 -23.32
CA SER A 73 -23.26 22.20 -24.04
C SER A 73 -23.80 23.28 -23.12
#